data_AF-A0A3D0WUF1-F1
#
_entry.id   AF-A0A3D0WUF1-F1
#
_cell.length_a   1.000
_cell.length_b   1.000
_cell.length_c   1.000
_cell.angle_alpha   90.00
_cell.angle_beta   90.00
_cell.angle_gamma   90.00
#
_symmetry.space_group_name_H-M   'P 1'
#
loop_
_entity.id
_entity.type
_entity.pdbx_description
1 polymer ?
#
loop_
_entity_poly.entity_id
_entity_poly.type
_entity_poly.pdbx_seq_one_letter_code
_entity_poly.pdbx_strand_id
1 'polypeptide(L)'
;HFDFSGLSLRQLFRAIMVVFAGIGMGLALIIYMSSRIGKPGIFSRVALVSDQEGYVSVPMEPLTLVGQTGIASTVLRPSGKIRIGDQHYDAVSMKGFIEKGDEVVVKRYENFQLYVMKK
;
A
#
# COMPACT_ATOMS: atom_id res chain seq x y z
N HIS A 1 44.43 29.40 -4.96
CA HIS A 1 45.53 28.47 -5.27
C HIS A 1 45.47 27.32 -4.29
N PHE A 2 45.18 26.10 -4.76
CA PHE A 2 45.37 24.88 -3.97
C PHE A 2 46.87 24.57 -4.01
N ASP A 3 47.58 24.84 -2.92
CA ASP A 3 49.02 24.62 -2.83
C ASP A 3 49.29 23.38 -1.97
N PHE A 4 49.92 22.38 -2.57
CA PHE A 4 50.26 21.11 -1.94
C PHE A 4 51.77 21.04 -1.59
N SER A 5 52.52 22.13 -1.84
CA SER A 5 53.95 22.21 -1.55
C SER A 5 54.18 22.33 -0.03
N GLY A 6 54.49 21.20 0.61
CA GLY A 6 54.73 21.12 2.05
C GLY A 6 53.94 20.04 2.77
N LEU A 7 53.07 19.30 2.08
CA LEU A 7 52.36 18.18 2.69
C LEU A 7 53.26 16.95 2.78
N SER A 8 53.44 16.47 4.01
CA SER A 8 54.10 15.20 4.26
C SER A 8 53.20 14.02 3.83
N LEU A 9 53.81 12.95 3.32
CA LEU A 9 53.11 11.72 2.95
C LEU A 9 52.23 11.19 4.09
N ARG A 10 52.68 11.36 5.34
CA ARG A 10 51.94 11.00 6.56
C ARG A 10 50.65 11.81 6.74
N GLN A 11 50.64 13.11 6.42
CA GLN A 11 49.44 13.96 6.49
C GLN A 11 48.41 13.55 5.44
N LEU A 12 48.87 13.22 4.22
CA LEU A 12 48.00 12.73 3.16
C LEU A 12 47.35 11.39 3.54
N PHE A 13 48.13 10.42 4.02
CA PHE A 13 47.60 9.15 4.49
C PHE A 13 46.62 9.31 5.65
N ARG A 14 46.90 10.21 6.60
CA ARG A 14 45.98 10.52 7.71
C ARG A 14 44.67 11.10 7.21
N ALA A 15 44.70 12.05 6.28
CA ALA A 15 43.49 12.64 5.72
C ALA A 15 42.64 11.59 5.00
N ILE A 16 43.27 10.74 4.18
CA ILE A 16 42.60 9.64 3.48
C ILE A 16 41.97 8.67 4.48
N MET A 17 42.70 8.24 5.51
CA MET A 17 42.18 7.36 6.56
C MET A 17 40.98 7.95 7.29
N VAL A 18 41.00 9.24 7.62
CA VAL A 18 39.89 9.93 8.30
C VAL A 18 38.65 9.95 7.42
N VAL A 19 38.79 10.22 6.12
CA VAL A 19 37.66 10.23 5.17
C VAL A 19 37.06 8.83 5.05
N PHE A 20 37.87 7.79 4.85
CA PHE A 20 37.37 6.42 4.74
C PHE A 20 36.74 5.92 6.05
N ALA A 21 37.32 6.27 7.21
CA ALA A 21 36.73 5.95 8.50
C ALA A 21 35.36 6.63 8.69
N GLY A 22 35.24 7.90 8.29
CA GLY A 22 33.97 8.63 8.32
C GLY A 22 32.89 8.00 7.43
N ILE A 23 33.24 7.63 6.20
CA ILE A 23 32.32 6.96 5.27
C ILE A 23 31.89 5.60 5.83
N GLY A 24 32.83 4.80 6.32
CA GLY A 24 32.55 3.48 6.90
C GLY A 24 31.66 3.57 8.13
N MET A 25 31.96 4.49 9.05
CA MET A 25 31.16 4.71 10.25
C MET A 25 29.76 5.26 9.90
N GLY A 26 29.66 6.19 8.94
CA GLY A 26 28.39 6.71 8.46
C GLY A 26 27.50 5.63 7.84
N LEU A 27 28.06 4.77 6.99
CA LEU A 27 27.32 3.66 6.39
C LEU A 27 26.87 2.66 7.46
N ALA A 28 27.73 2.32 8.43
CA ALA A 28 27.37 1.44 9.54
C ALA A 28 26.22 2.02 10.37
N LEU A 29 26.24 3.33 10.66
CA LEU A 29 25.16 4.02 11.37
C LEU A 29 23.86 4.04 10.58
N ILE A 30 23.92 4.28 9.27
CA ILE A 30 22.74 4.25 8.39
C ILE A 30 22.12 2.86 8.37
N ILE A 31 22.92 1.80 8.21
CA ILE A 31 22.43 0.42 8.21
C ILE A 31 21.84 0.07 9.58
N TYR A 32 22.54 0.41 10.66
CA TYR A 32 22.07 0.19 12.03
C TYR A 32 20.74 0.91 12.31
N MET A 33 20.63 2.19 11.95
CA MET A 33 19.38 2.95 12.13
C MET A 33 18.27 2.53 11.16
N SER A 34 18.61 2.20 9.91
CA SER A 34 17.66 1.71 8.90
C SER A 34 16.99 0.42 9.36
N SER A 35 17.76 -0.51 9.94
CA SER A 35 17.21 -1.73 10.55
C SER A 35 16.23 -1.48 11.71
N ARG A 36 16.27 -0.27 12.30
CA ARG A 36 15.41 0.17 13.40
C ARG A 36 14.21 1.01 12.93
N ILE A 37 14.32 1.67 11.79
CA ILE A 37 13.28 2.52 11.18
C ILE A 37 12.19 1.66 10.49
N GLY A 38 12.49 0.43 10.10
CA GLY A 38 11.54 -0.52 9.50
C GLY A 38 10.63 -1.28 10.49
N LYS A 39 10.72 -1.04 11.81
CA LYS A 39 9.76 -1.62 12.76
C LYS A 39 8.52 -0.74 12.85
N PRO A 40 7.30 -1.28 12.71
CA PRO A 40 6.05 -0.51 12.67
C PRO A 40 5.63 -0.01 14.07
N GLY A 41 6.50 0.75 14.74
CA GLY A 41 6.38 1.02 16.18
C GLY A 41 5.97 2.43 16.57
N ILE A 42 6.34 3.47 15.80
CA ILE A 42 6.23 4.86 16.26
C ILE A 42 5.54 5.83 15.30
N PHE A 43 5.41 5.49 14.01
CA PHE A 43 4.63 6.29 13.05
C PHE A 43 3.31 5.64 12.64
N SER A 44 2.99 4.44 13.12
CA SER A 44 1.69 3.79 12.91
C SER A 44 0.52 4.50 13.60
N ARG A 45 0.78 5.49 14.46
CA ARG A 45 -0.24 6.32 15.14
C ARG A 45 -0.26 7.80 14.72
N VAL A 46 0.57 8.19 13.75
CA VAL A 46 0.66 9.59 13.27
C VAL A 46 -0.08 9.79 11.94
N ALA A 47 -0.63 8.72 11.36
CA ALA A 47 -1.75 8.84 10.45
C ALA A 47 -2.99 9.10 11.32
N LEU A 48 -3.26 10.38 11.57
CA LEU A 48 -4.48 10.93 12.13
C LEU A 48 -5.62 9.90 12.27
N VAL A 49 -5.91 9.56 13.52
CA VAL A 49 -7.25 9.23 13.97
C VAL A 49 -8.10 10.50 13.77
N SER A 50 -8.42 10.82 12.51
CA SER A 50 -9.57 11.66 12.19
C SER A 50 -10.69 10.70 11.87
N ASP A 51 -11.55 10.56 12.87
CA ASP A 51 -12.91 10.05 12.83
C ASP A 51 -13.60 10.31 11.48
N GLN A 52 -13.44 9.38 10.53
CA GLN A 52 -14.29 9.23 9.36
C GLN A 52 -14.37 7.73 9.05
N GLU A 53 -15.50 7.16 9.42
CA GLU A 53 -15.96 5.84 9.00
C GLU A 53 -15.71 5.65 7.50
N GLY A 54 -14.82 4.72 7.11
CA GLY A 54 -14.72 4.37 5.69
C GLY A 54 -13.36 3.94 5.15
N TYR A 55 -12.30 3.78 5.94
CA TYR A 55 -11.10 3.12 5.43
C TYR A 55 -11.20 1.62 5.66
N VAL A 56 -11.79 0.95 4.67
CA VAL A 56 -11.67 -0.48 4.45
C VAL A 56 -10.17 -0.79 4.46
N SER A 57 -9.66 -1.28 5.58
CA SER A 57 -8.42 -2.04 5.60
C SER A 57 -8.66 -3.15 4.60
N VAL A 58 -8.12 -3.00 3.39
CA VAL A 58 -8.33 -3.92 2.28
C VAL A 58 -7.96 -5.28 2.83
N PRO A 59 -8.96 -6.10 3.20
CA PRO A 59 -8.69 -7.44 3.66
C PRO A 59 -8.09 -8.11 2.42
N MET A 60 -7.03 -8.89 2.59
CA MET A 60 -6.42 -9.67 1.50
C MET A 60 -7.34 -10.83 1.03
N GLU A 61 -8.64 -10.71 1.27
CA GLU A 61 -9.73 -11.56 0.84
C GLU A 61 -10.38 -11.28 -0.55
N PRO A 62 -10.04 -10.29 -1.42
CA PRO A 62 -10.89 -9.97 -2.57
C PRO A 62 -10.86 -11.05 -3.67
N LEU A 63 -9.81 -11.88 -3.68
CA LEU A 63 -9.72 -13.06 -4.56
C LEU A 63 -10.72 -14.15 -4.13
N THR A 64 -11.04 -14.26 -2.85
CA THR A 64 -12.00 -15.26 -2.33
C THR A 64 -13.44 -14.91 -2.64
N LEU A 65 -13.72 -13.65 -2.97
CA LEU A 65 -15.04 -13.17 -3.37
C LEU A 65 -15.35 -13.50 -4.85
N VAL A 66 -14.33 -13.79 -5.66
CA VAL A 66 -14.53 -14.18 -7.06
C VAL A 66 -15.20 -15.56 -7.12
N GLY A 67 -16.33 -15.64 -7.82
CA GLY A 67 -17.18 -16.84 -7.88
C GLY A 67 -18.30 -16.88 -6.84
N GLN A 68 -18.32 -15.97 -5.85
CA GLN A 68 -19.43 -15.89 -4.91
C GLN A 68 -20.67 -15.25 -5.55
N THR A 69 -21.84 -15.63 -5.02
CA THR A 69 -23.13 -15.05 -5.39
C THR A 69 -23.52 -14.00 -4.36
N GLY A 70 -24.05 -12.87 -4.82
CA GLY A 70 -24.59 -11.80 -3.99
C GLY A 70 -25.94 -11.32 -4.51
N ILE A 71 -26.50 -10.34 -3.81
CA ILE A 71 -27.77 -9.70 -4.16
C ILE A 71 -27.53 -8.22 -4.41
N ALA A 72 -28.04 -7.69 -5.52
CA ALA A 72 -28.01 -6.26 -5.81
C ALA A 72 -28.76 -5.46 -4.72
N SER A 73 -28.03 -4.65 -3.95
CA SER A 73 -28.63 -3.78 -2.92
C SER A 73 -29.15 -2.48 -3.51
N THR A 74 -28.50 -2.02 -4.57
CA THR A 74 -28.98 -0.94 -5.42
C THR A 74 -29.12 -1.44 -6.84
N VAL A 75 -29.79 -0.62 -7.63
CA VAL A 75 -29.87 -0.75 -9.08
C VAL A 75 -28.47 -0.53 -9.69
N LEU A 76 -27.94 -1.44 -10.53
CA LEU A 76 -26.61 -1.29 -11.15
C LEU A 76 -26.71 -0.79 -12.60
N ARG A 77 -26.28 0.45 -12.86
CA ARG A 77 -26.30 1.11 -14.21
C ARG A 77 -25.07 1.99 -14.47
N PRO A 78 -23.91 1.44 -14.85
CA PRO A 78 -23.48 0.07 -14.64
C PRO A 78 -22.96 -0.15 -13.21
N SER A 79 -22.70 0.90 -12.43
CA SER A 79 -22.24 0.79 -11.05
C SER A 79 -23.39 0.76 -10.05
N GLY A 80 -23.14 0.17 -8.89
CA GLY A 80 -24.03 0.16 -7.75
C GLY A 80 -23.41 -0.58 -6.57
N LYS A 81 -24.22 -0.99 -5.61
CA LYS A 81 -23.81 -1.78 -4.45
C LYS A 81 -24.48 -3.14 -4.47
N ILE A 82 -23.73 -4.17 -4.13
CA ILE A 82 -24.22 -5.53 -3.94
C ILE A 82 -23.97 -5.95 -2.48
N ARG A 83 -24.73 -6.93 -2.00
CA ARG A 83 -24.54 -7.55 -0.71
C ARG A 83 -24.11 -9.00 -0.92
N ILE A 84 -22.98 -9.37 -0.32
CA ILE A 84 -22.49 -10.75 -0.30
C ILE A 84 -22.41 -11.14 1.18
N GLY A 85 -23.20 -12.13 1.58
CA GLY A 85 -23.44 -12.44 2.99
C GLY A 85 -24.09 -11.25 3.72
N ASP A 86 -23.38 -10.72 4.72
CA ASP A 86 -23.81 -9.59 5.56
C ASP A 86 -23.03 -8.29 5.27
N GLN A 87 -22.19 -8.28 4.23
CA GLN A 87 -21.37 -7.12 3.87
C GLN A 87 -21.79 -6.51 2.52
N HIS A 88 -21.71 -5.19 2.44
CA HIS A 88 -21.97 -4.43 1.22
C HIS A 88 -20.67 -4.11 0.50
N TYR A 89 -20.67 -4.31 -0.82
CA TYR A 89 -19.53 -4.05 -1.69
C TYR A 89 -19.93 -3.20 -2.89
N ASP A 90 -18.99 -2.38 -3.36
CA ASP A 90 -19.15 -1.64 -4.61
C ASP A 90 -18.95 -2.59 -5.79
N ALA A 91 -19.89 -2.52 -6.73
CA ALA A 91 -19.92 -3.43 -7.86
C ALA A 91 -20.28 -2.73 -9.17
N VAL A 92 -19.77 -3.31 -10.26
CA VAL A 92 -20.02 -2.86 -11.63
C VAL A 92 -20.57 -4.03 -12.43
N SER A 93 -21.73 -3.84 -13.04
CA SER A 93 -22.32 -4.77 -14.00
C SER A 93 -21.44 -4.86 -15.24
N MET A 94 -20.98 -6.06 -15.57
CA MET A 94 -20.22 -6.33 -16.80
C MET A 94 -21.09 -6.27 -18.04
N LYS A 95 -22.39 -6.58 -17.91
CA LYS A 95 -23.30 -6.65 -19.04
C LYS A 95 -24.74 -6.37 -18.60
N GLY A 96 -25.35 -5.41 -19.29
CA GLY A 96 -26.76 -5.11 -19.11
C GLY A 96 -27.07 -4.48 -17.77
N PHE A 97 -28.36 -4.48 -17.49
CA PHE A 97 -28.95 -3.78 -16.36
C PHE A 97 -29.35 -4.78 -15.27
N ILE A 98 -28.98 -4.49 -14.02
CA ILE A 98 -29.31 -5.35 -12.86
C ILE A 98 -30.19 -4.55 -11.90
N GLU A 99 -31.37 -5.07 -11.58
CA GLU A 99 -32.30 -4.44 -10.67
C GLU A 99 -31.92 -4.70 -9.21
N LYS A 100 -32.40 -3.84 -8.31
CA LYS A 100 -32.27 -4.08 -6.88
C LYS A 100 -33.00 -5.38 -6.53
N GLY A 101 -32.31 -6.29 -5.85
CA GLY A 101 -32.82 -7.60 -5.45
C GLY A 101 -32.42 -8.75 -6.37
N ASP A 102 -31.87 -8.47 -7.57
CA ASP A 102 -31.40 -9.51 -8.47
C ASP A 102 -30.17 -10.25 -7.89
N GLU A 103 -30.12 -11.57 -8.11
CA GLU A 103 -28.92 -12.38 -7.84
C GLU A 103 -27.82 -12.09 -8.88
N VAL A 104 -26.60 -11.89 -8.38
CA VAL A 104 -25.42 -11.60 -9.19
C VAL A 104 -24.26 -12.50 -8.82
N VAL A 105 -23.43 -12.85 -9.79
CA VAL A 105 -22.19 -13.59 -9.57
C VAL A 105 -20.97 -12.69 -9.80
N VAL A 106 -20.02 -12.73 -8.87
CA VAL A 106 -18.75 -12.02 -9.01
C VAL A 106 -17.86 -12.75 -10.01
N LYS A 107 -17.45 -12.07 -11.08
CA LYS A 107 -16.55 -12.61 -12.10
C LYS A 107 -15.09 -12.24 -11.85
N ARG A 108 -14.83 -11.06 -11.31
CA ARG A 108 -13.47 -10.56 -11.02
C ARG A 108 -13.52 -9.38 -10.06
N TYR A 109 -12.38 -9.07 -9.47
CA TYR A 109 -12.16 -7.90 -8.62
C TYR A 109 -11.03 -7.06 -9.20
N GLU A 110 -11.31 -5.80 -9.52
CA GLU A 110 -10.35 -4.85 -10.10
C GLU A 110 -10.64 -3.44 -9.56
N ASN A 111 -9.63 -2.58 -9.41
CA ASN A 111 -9.79 -1.18 -8.98
C ASN A 111 -10.67 -0.98 -7.72
N PHE A 112 -10.59 -1.88 -6.74
CA PHE A 112 -11.42 -1.88 -5.53
C PHE A 112 -12.93 -2.03 -5.79
N GLN A 113 -13.31 -2.59 -6.94
CA GLN A 113 -14.70 -2.83 -7.34
C GLN A 113 -14.89 -4.28 -7.79
N LEU A 114 -16.05 -4.85 -7.45
CA LEU A 114 -16.45 -6.19 -7.90
C LEU A 114 -17.13 -6.09 -9.26
N TYR A 115 -16.60 -6.78 -10.26
CA TYR A 115 -17.27 -6.90 -11.55
C TYR A 115 -18.22 -8.10 -11.49
N VAL A 116 -19.50 -7.82 -11.69
CA VAL A 116 -20.57 -8.80 -11.50
C VAL A 116 -21.43 -8.96 -12.76
N MET A 117 -22.10 -10.09 -12.84
CA MET A 117 -23.05 -10.40 -13.90
C MET A 117 -24.32 -10.94 -13.28
N LYS A 118 -25.48 -10.62 -13.88
CA LYS A 118 -26.75 -11.25 -13.49
C LYS A 118 -26.62 -12.76 -13.66
N LYS A 119 -27.02 -13.50 -12.62
CA LYS A 119 -27.04 -14.96 -12.65
C LYS A 119 -28.10 -15.49 -13.60
#